data_AF-A0A0F9HVV2-F1
#
_entry.id   AF-A0A0F9HVV2-F1
#
_cell.length_a   1.000
_cell.length_b   1.000
_cell.length_c   1.000
_cell.angle_alpha   90.00
_cell.angle_beta   90.00
_cell.angle_gamma   90.00
#
_symmetry.space_group_name_H-M   'P 1'
#
loop_
_entity.id
_entity.type
_entity.pdbx_description
1 polymer ?
#
loop_
_entity_poly.entity_id
_entity_poly.type
_entity_poly.pdbx_seq_one_letter_code
_entity_poly.pdbx_strand_id
1 'polypeptide(L)'
;MQLYTGDRLPKEEVAIIKTNMESWFRNTWISEIDGNPVGIMNTKVEVLPGAHTLRIKVKDSEFAQPVYVGVDTISFEAEAGHVYRVDGKVKRVEAVTWVIDEETNAPVTRGRKMQLEDPKQEEKK
;
A
#
# COMPACT_ATOMS: atom_id res chain seq x y z
N MET A 1 11.01 -8.78 1.21
CA MET A 1 12.11 -7.96 0.64
C MET A 1 12.59 -7.01 1.72
N GLN A 2 13.88 -6.72 1.83
CA GLN A 2 14.39 -5.67 2.73
C GLN A 2 14.63 -4.37 1.96
N LEU A 3 14.31 -3.22 2.54
CA LEU A 3 14.57 -1.89 1.95
C LEU A 3 15.70 -1.11 2.62
N TYR A 4 16.45 -1.76 3.50
CA TYR A 4 17.63 -1.20 4.14
C TYR A 4 18.91 -1.91 3.68
N THR A 5 20.04 -1.23 3.85
CA THR A 5 21.37 -1.76 3.53
C THR A 5 21.98 -2.46 4.74
N GLY A 6 22.89 -3.40 4.48
CA GLY A 6 23.58 -4.19 5.52
C GLY A 6 22.97 -5.57 5.74
N ASP A 7 23.44 -6.21 6.81
CA ASP A 7 22.96 -7.53 7.21
C ASP A 7 21.49 -7.46 7.62
N ARG A 8 20.78 -8.56 7.37
CA ARG A 8 19.37 -8.66 7.75
C ARG A 8 19.24 -8.63 9.27
N LEU A 9 18.50 -7.66 9.77
CA LEU A 9 18.26 -7.46 11.19
C LEU A 9 17.25 -8.48 11.75
N PRO A 10 17.27 -8.75 13.05
CA PRO A 10 16.23 -9.54 13.71
C PRO A 10 14.86 -8.85 13.59
N LYS A 11 13.78 -9.63 13.69
CA LYS A 11 12.42 -9.13 13.42
C LYS A 11 11.98 -8.05 14.40
N GLU A 12 12.53 -8.09 15.61
CA GLU A 12 12.24 -7.18 16.71
C GLU A 12 12.88 -5.79 16.48
N GLU A 13 13.80 -5.67 15.51
CA GLU A 13 14.48 -4.42 15.16
C GLU A 13 13.94 -3.78 13.86
N VAL A 14 12.99 -4.43 13.20
CA VAL A 14 12.41 -3.96 11.94
C VAL A 14 10.89 -3.91 11.99
N ALA A 15 10.29 -3.09 11.15
CA ALA A 15 8.87 -3.15 10.87
C ALA A 15 8.61 -3.94 9.57
N ILE A 16 7.46 -4.60 9.49
CA ILE A 16 7.03 -5.30 8.27
C ILE A 16 5.82 -4.59 7.67
N ILE A 17 5.91 -4.16 6.43
CA ILE A 17 4.79 -3.59 5.68
C ILE A 17 4.27 -4.62 4.68
N LYS A 18 2.97 -4.87 4.70
CA LYS A 18 2.28 -5.86 3.87
C LYS A 18 1.27 -5.21 2.93
N THR A 19 1.18 -5.77 1.74
CA THR A 19 0.04 -5.55 0.85
C THR A 19 -1.05 -6.56 1.19
N ASN A 20 -2.30 -6.13 1.35
CA ASN A 20 -3.42 -7.05 1.54
C ASN A 20 -3.75 -7.81 0.25
N MET A 21 -3.22 -9.03 0.11
CA MET A 21 -3.48 -9.92 -1.03
C MET A 21 -4.51 -11.02 -0.73
N GLU A 22 -5.31 -10.91 0.35
CA GLU A 22 -6.26 -11.96 0.74
C GLU A 22 -7.38 -12.22 -0.29
N SER A 23 -7.48 -11.41 -1.35
CA SER A 23 -8.35 -11.70 -2.49
C SER A 23 -7.66 -11.27 -3.78
N TRP A 24 -7.64 -12.15 -4.77
CA TRP A 24 -7.15 -11.85 -6.13
C TRP A 24 -7.92 -10.71 -6.81
N PHE A 25 -9.09 -10.36 -6.27
CA PHE A 25 -9.94 -9.25 -6.71
C PHE A 25 -9.72 -7.97 -5.91
N ARG A 26 -8.86 -7.97 -4.88
CA ARG A 26 -8.50 -6.73 -4.18
C ARG A 26 -7.50 -5.98 -5.01
N ASN A 27 -7.88 -4.75 -5.29
CA ASN A 27 -7.24 -3.91 -6.28
C ASN A 27 -6.22 -2.94 -5.67
N THR A 28 -5.81 -3.12 -4.42
CA THR A 28 -4.91 -2.21 -3.71
C THR A 28 -3.54 -2.84 -3.56
N TRP A 29 -2.48 -2.18 -4.03
CA TRP A 29 -1.11 -2.63 -3.82
C TRP A 29 -0.14 -1.47 -3.55
N ILE A 30 0.94 -1.79 -2.83
CA ILE A 30 2.03 -0.85 -2.60
C ILE A 30 2.93 -0.86 -3.83
N SER A 31 3.09 0.29 -4.46
CA SER A 31 3.98 0.46 -5.62
C SER A 31 5.35 0.99 -5.25
N GLU A 32 5.45 1.82 -4.21
CA GLU A 32 6.73 2.37 -3.73
C GLU A 32 6.69 2.57 -2.20
N ILE A 33 7.86 2.49 -1.57
CA ILE A 33 8.10 2.85 -0.16
C ILE A 33 9.36 3.72 -0.12
N ASP A 34 9.22 4.95 0.37
CA ASP A 34 10.29 5.97 0.41
C ASP A 34 10.95 6.19 -0.96
N GLY A 35 10.14 6.16 -2.02
CA GLY A 35 10.59 6.27 -3.40
C GLY A 35 11.23 4.99 -3.98
N ASN A 36 11.39 3.92 -3.18
CA ASN A 36 11.89 2.65 -3.67
C ASN A 36 10.74 1.81 -4.24
N PRO A 37 10.83 1.36 -5.50
CA PRO A 37 9.77 0.56 -6.12
C PRO A 37 9.63 -0.80 -5.43
N VAL A 38 8.38 -1.18 -5.16
CA VAL A 38 8.01 -2.47 -4.60
C VAL A 38 7.27 -3.27 -5.68
N GLY A 39 7.83 -4.43 -6.03
CA GLY A 39 7.18 -5.34 -6.97
C GLY A 39 5.80 -5.80 -6.47
N ILE A 40 4.84 -5.94 -7.37
CA ILE A 40 3.45 -6.33 -7.07
C ILE A 40 3.38 -7.67 -6.30
N MET A 41 4.32 -8.58 -6.58
CA MET A 41 4.41 -9.89 -5.92
C MET A 41 5.04 -9.84 -4.52
N ASN A 42 5.60 -8.70 -4.10
CA ASN A 42 6.21 -8.54 -2.79
C ASN A 42 5.12 -8.25 -1.75
N THR A 43 4.63 -9.31 -1.13
CA THR A 43 3.58 -9.23 -0.13
C THR A 43 4.05 -8.73 1.23
N LYS A 44 5.37 -8.76 1.47
CA LYS A 44 6.02 -8.37 2.73
C LYS A 44 7.33 -7.63 2.47
N VAL A 45 7.44 -6.43 3.01
CA VAL A 45 8.62 -5.57 2.91
C VAL A 45 9.10 -5.21 4.32
N GLU A 46 10.39 -5.41 4.59
CA GLU A 46 11.03 -5.05 5.86
C GLU A 46 11.62 -3.65 5.75
N VAL A 47 11.32 -2.80 6.72
CA VAL A 47 11.80 -1.41 6.84
C VAL A 47 12.33 -1.17 8.24
N LEU A 48 13.21 -0.19 8.40
CA LEU A 48 13.65 0.25 9.72
C LEU A 48 12.52 1.00 10.44
N PRO A 49 12.53 1.12 11.77
CA PRO A 49 11.56 1.96 12.48
C PRO A 49 11.68 3.44 12.09
N GLY A 50 10.55 4.16 12.07
CA GLY A 50 10.46 5.60 11.80
C GLY A 50 9.44 5.96 10.74
N ALA A 51 9.55 7.20 10.22
CA ALA A 51 8.63 7.73 9.24
C ALA A 51 8.83 7.11 7.86
N HIS A 52 7.76 6.55 7.30
CA HIS A 52 7.74 6.01 5.94
C HIS A 52 6.66 6.65 5.10
N THR A 53 6.91 6.74 3.79
CA THR A 53 5.93 7.19 2.80
C THR A 53 5.66 6.07 1.80
N LEU A 54 4.39 5.66 1.70
CA LEU A 54 3.90 4.63 0.80
C LEU A 54 3.21 5.26 -0.39
N ARG A 55 3.55 4.80 -1.61
CA ARG A 55 2.79 5.10 -2.82
C ARG A 55 1.90 3.91 -3.14
N ILE A 56 0.60 4.08 -2.92
CA ILE A 56 -0.40 3.02 -3.02
C ILE A 56 -1.15 3.20 -4.33
N LYS A 57 -1.30 2.11 -5.08
CA LYS A 57 -2.14 2.07 -6.28
C LYS A 57 -3.40 1.31 -5.96
N VAL A 58 -4.53 1.85 -6.41
CA VAL A 58 -5.83 1.22 -6.32
C VAL A 58 -6.40 1.10 -7.71
N LYS A 59 -6.86 -0.09 -8.04
CA LYS A 59 -7.55 -0.39 -9.29
C LYS A 59 -9.07 -0.55 -9.02
N ASP A 60 -9.91 -0.30 -10.01
CA ASP A 60 -11.25 -0.90 -10.02
C ASP A 60 -11.26 -1.95 -11.12
N SER A 61 -11.70 -3.16 -10.76
CA SER A 61 -11.73 -4.30 -11.67
C SER A 61 -13.08 -5.00 -11.68
N GLU A 62 -14.14 -4.36 -11.18
CA GLU A 62 -15.48 -4.92 -11.35
C GLU A 62 -15.81 -5.10 -12.85
N PHE A 63 -16.37 -6.27 -13.17
CA PHE A 63 -16.46 -6.91 -14.49
C PHE A 63 -16.69 -5.98 -15.71
N ALA A 64 -15.91 -6.25 -16.78
CA ALA A 64 -16.09 -5.78 -18.17
C ALA A 64 -16.02 -4.26 -18.44
N GLN A 65 -15.70 -3.43 -17.43
CA GLN A 65 -15.58 -1.97 -17.55
C GLN A 65 -14.11 -1.51 -17.66
N PRO A 66 -13.84 -0.25 -18.09
CA PRO A 66 -12.50 0.32 -18.07
C PRO A 66 -11.86 0.19 -16.68
N VAL A 67 -10.58 -0.18 -16.68
CA VAL A 67 -9.78 -0.39 -15.47
C VAL A 67 -9.40 0.97 -14.91
N TYR A 68 -10.14 1.52 -13.96
CA TYR A 68 -9.71 2.77 -13.33
C TYR A 68 -8.53 2.54 -12.41
N VAL A 69 -7.55 3.46 -12.40
CA VAL A 69 -6.42 3.41 -11.48
C VAL A 69 -6.31 4.73 -10.75
N GLY A 70 -6.20 4.66 -9.43
CA GLY A 70 -5.90 5.79 -8.56
C GLY A 70 -4.56 5.58 -7.87
N VAL A 71 -3.91 6.69 -7.54
CA VAL A 71 -2.66 6.71 -6.78
C VAL A 71 -2.87 7.56 -5.53
N ASP A 72 -2.57 6.99 -4.37
CA ASP A 72 -2.53 7.70 -3.10
C ASP A 72 -1.13 7.63 -2.50
N THR A 73 -0.80 8.63 -1.68
CA THR A 73 0.45 8.69 -0.93
C THR A 73 0.13 8.81 0.55
N ILE A 74 0.55 7.82 1.33
CA ILE A 74 0.29 7.76 2.77
C ILE A 74 1.62 7.77 3.51
N SER A 75 1.76 8.65 4.50
CA SER A 75 2.89 8.65 5.42
C SER A 75 2.45 8.24 6.81
N PHE A 76 3.26 7.44 7.51
CA PHE A 76 3.01 7.01 8.89
C PHE A 76 4.32 6.65 9.59
N GLU A 77 4.29 6.57 10.93
CA GLU A 77 5.41 6.11 11.75
C GLU A 77 5.32 4.59 11.95
N ALA A 78 6.38 3.86 11.61
CA ALA A 78 6.50 2.43 11.83
C ALA A 78 7.34 2.13 13.07
N GLU A 79 6.87 1.20 13.89
CA GLU A 79 7.51 0.77 15.14
C GLU A 79 8.24 -0.57 14.94
N ALA A 80 9.34 -0.76 15.66
CA ALA A 80 10.13 -1.99 15.60
C ALA A 80 9.31 -3.18 16.11
N GLY A 81 9.37 -4.31 15.42
CA GLY A 81 8.61 -5.52 15.75
C GLY A 81 7.14 -5.49 15.29
N HIS A 82 6.64 -4.36 14.78
CA HIS A 82 5.26 -4.25 14.33
C HIS A 82 5.08 -4.71 12.88
N VAL A 83 3.83 -5.07 12.58
CA VAL A 83 3.41 -5.49 11.26
C VAL A 83 2.26 -4.63 10.78
N TYR A 84 2.46 -3.95 9.66
CA TYR A 84 1.49 -3.05 9.07
C TYR A 84 0.91 -3.65 7.80
N ARG A 85 -0.39 -3.44 7.58
CA ARG A 85 -1.10 -3.85 6.37
C ARG A 85 -1.75 -2.64 5.72
N VAL A 86 -1.46 -2.44 4.44
CA VAL A 86 -2.21 -1.51 3.61
C VAL A 86 -3.52 -2.16 3.19
N ASP A 87 -4.62 -1.47 3.44
CA ASP A 87 -5.94 -1.86 2.98
C ASP A 87 -6.62 -0.72 2.21
N GLY A 88 -7.66 -1.07 1.48
CA GLY A 88 -8.49 -0.08 0.82
C GLY A 88 -9.85 -0.62 0.41
N LYS A 89 -10.77 0.30 0.16
CA LYS A 89 -12.10 0.02 -0.36
C LYS A 89 -12.33 0.87 -1.60
N VAL A 90 -12.87 0.24 -2.63
CA VAL A 90 -13.33 0.91 -3.84
C VAL A 90 -14.85 0.91 -3.84
N LYS A 91 -15.44 2.02 -4.25
CA LYS A 91 -16.87 2.14 -4.48
C LYS A 91 -17.07 3.01 -5.72
N ARG A 92 -17.34 2.37 -6.86
CA ARG A 92 -17.36 3.04 -8.18
C ARG A 92 -15.99 3.71 -8.42
N VAL A 93 -15.98 4.97 -8.87
CA VAL A 93 -14.78 5.75 -9.16
C VAL A 93 -14.14 6.41 -7.93
N GLU A 94 -14.53 6.02 -6.71
CA GLU A 94 -13.91 6.51 -5.48
C GLU A 94 -13.22 5.37 -4.73
N ALA A 95 -12.01 5.62 -4.25
CA ALA A 95 -11.30 4.69 -3.38
C ALA A 95 -10.93 5.35 -2.07
N VAL A 96 -10.86 4.54 -1.01
CA VAL A 96 -10.35 4.93 0.29
C VAL A 96 -9.24 3.97 0.69
N THR A 97 -8.08 4.50 1.08
CA THR A 97 -6.90 3.74 1.51
C THR A 97 -6.51 4.10 2.93
N TRP A 98 -5.98 3.12 3.67
CA TRP A 98 -5.47 3.30 5.02
C TRP A 98 -4.48 2.18 5.39
N VAL A 99 -3.70 2.41 6.43
CA VAL A 99 -2.75 1.46 7.03
C VAL A 99 -3.32 0.98 8.37
N ILE A 100 -3.27 -0.33 8.59
CA ILE A 100 -3.66 -1.01 9.83
C ILE A 100 -2.39 -1.56 10.47
N ASP A 101 -2.21 -1.36 11.76
CA ASP A 101 -1.27 -2.14 12.56
C ASP A 101 -1.93 -3.46 12.94
N GLU A 102 -1.34 -4.59 12.54
CA GLU A 102 -1.86 -5.93 12.78
C GLU A 102 -1.72 -6.36 14.25
N GLU A 103 -0.78 -5.78 15.01
CA GLU A 103 -0.61 -6.09 16.44
C GLU A 103 -1.78 -5.56 17.27
N THR A 104 -2.22 -4.33 16.95
CA THR A 104 -3.34 -3.66 17.64
C THR A 104 -4.68 -3.82 16.91
N ASN A 105 -4.65 -4.30 15.67
CA ASN A 105 -5.76 -4.33 14.73
C ASN A 105 -6.45 -2.95 14.57
N ALA A 106 -5.67 -1.87 14.69
CA ALA A 106 -6.15 -0.49 14.64
C ALA A 106 -5.56 0.27 13.45
N PRO A 107 -6.31 1.22 12.85
CA PRO A 107 -5.78 2.08 11.80
C PRO A 107 -4.75 3.06 12.37
N VAL A 108 -3.55 3.09 11.82
CA VAL A 108 -2.49 4.07 12.17
C VAL A 108 -2.55 5.33 11.30
N THR A 109 -3.38 5.30 10.26
CA THR A 109 -3.67 6.44 9.39
C THR A 109 -5.16 6.63 9.24
N ARG A 110 -5.61 7.87 9.04
CA ARG A 110 -7.00 8.14 8.63
C ARG A 110 -7.24 7.63 7.21
N GLY A 111 -8.46 7.16 6.94
CA GLY A 111 -8.87 6.79 5.59
C GLY A 111 -8.79 7.99 4.64
N ARG A 112 -8.01 7.86 3.57
CA ARG A 112 -7.81 8.91 2.56
C ARG A 112 -8.63 8.59 1.32
N LYS A 113 -9.46 9.54 0.89
CA LYS A 113 -10.27 9.41 -0.32
C LYS A 113 -9.45 9.82 -1.54
N MET A 114 -9.59 9.08 -2.63
CA MET A 114 -9.08 9.44 -3.96
C MET A 114 -10.14 9.15 -5.02
N GLN A 115 -10.07 9.88 -6.12
CA GLN A 115 -10.85 9.60 -7.31
C GLN A 115 -10.02 8.72 -8.26
N LEU A 116 -10.64 7.68 -8.81
CA LEU A 116 -10.00 6.80 -9.77
C LEU A 116 -10.16 7.36 -11.18
N GLU A 117 -9.10 7.34 -11.97
CA GLU A 117 -9.08 7.90 -13.32
C GLU A 117 -9.11 6.80 -14.38
N ASP A 118 -9.77 7.06 -15.52
CA ASP A 118 -9.79 6.12 -16.65
C ASP A 118 -8.45 6.22 -17.40
N PRO A 119 -7.64 5.14 -17.44
CA PRO A 119 -6.33 5.16 -18.08
C PRO A 119 -6.41 5.46 -19.58
N LYS A 120 -7.57 5.28 -20.23
CA LYS A 120 -7.76 5.63 -21.66
C LYS A 120 -7.77 7.14 -21.92
N GLN A 121 -7.81 7.98 -20.88
CA GLN A 121 -7.73 9.44 -21.04
C GLN A 121 -6.30 9.99 -21.02
N GLU A 122 -5.32 9.24 -20.51
CA GLU A 122 -3.92 9.68 -20.51
C GLU A 122 -3.27 9.62 -21.90
N GLU A 123 -3.68 8.71 -22.80
CA GLU A 123 -3.10 8.58 -24.15
C GLU A 123 -3.48 9.72 -25.14
N LYS A 124 -4.23 10.74 -24.69
CA LYS A 124 -4.71 11.86 -25.54
C LYS A 124 -4.09 13.22 -25.22
N LYS A 125 -3.05 13.28 -24.38
CA LYS A 125 -2.28 14.51 -24.09
C LYS A 125 -0.84 14.38 -24.55
#